data_AF-A0A353W349-F1
#
_entry.id   AF-A0A353W349-F1
#
_cell.length_a   1.000
_cell.length_b   1.000
_cell.length_c   1.000
_cell.angle_alpha   90.00
_cell.angle_beta   90.00
_cell.angle_gamma   90.00
#
_symmetry.space_group_name_H-M   'P 1'
#
loop_
_entity.id
_entity.type
_entity.pdbx_description
1 polymer ?
#
loop_
_entity_poly.entity_id
_entity_poly.type
_entity_poly.pdbx_seq_one_letter_code
_entity_poly.pdbx_strand_id
1 'polypeptide(L)'
;MNKPYRRTCRAFLDGEYSEGGRWQYMMHEKYSNDPQHYIRAFLLIQQDLKDLFAYVEPDDINLKTYSHRIHQLLMRTCVEIEANFTAILLENNYQKHGNWNMDDYKLINFSHRLSSYDARIPGWHGKKFLRTPFINWSHNKPLKWYQAYNKSKHDRQNNFKKAKFKHLIDAVCGLAIVITSQFSNNSYFPGPIGIALEYQGYDSDDKMISAIGELFRVKMPTDWPMDQRYDFDWSKIKSLSDPFQEFDHASCRGKPFF
;
A
#
# COMPACT_ATOMS: atom_id res chain seq x y z
N MET A 1 15.14 16.48 2.79
CA MET A 1 15.09 16.43 1.31
C MET A 1 14.20 17.54 0.75
N ASN A 2 14.67 18.26 -0.28
CA ASN A 2 14.10 19.56 -0.68
C ASN A 2 13.02 19.50 -1.78
N LYS A 3 12.74 18.33 -2.33
CA LYS A 3 11.58 18.05 -3.20
C LYS A 3 10.95 16.70 -2.83
N PRO A 4 9.63 16.54 -2.92
CA PRO A 4 8.99 15.22 -2.78
C PRO A 4 9.30 14.31 -3.97
N TYR A 5 9.29 13.00 -3.75
CA TYR A 5 9.33 12.02 -4.83
C TYR A 5 7.93 11.78 -5.40
N ARG A 6 7.84 11.47 -6.71
CA ARG A 6 6.56 11.09 -7.32
C ARG A 6 5.98 9.83 -6.67
N ARG A 7 4.66 9.81 -6.53
CA ARG A 7 3.87 8.72 -5.93
C ARG A 7 4.40 8.22 -4.57
N THR A 8 5.14 9.03 -3.82
CA THR A 8 5.76 8.57 -2.57
C THR A 8 5.37 9.47 -1.40
N CYS A 9 4.67 8.90 -0.43
CA CYS A 9 4.35 9.52 0.85
C CYS A 9 5.45 9.19 1.88
N ARG A 10 6.03 10.20 2.53
CA ARG A 10 7.05 10.04 3.59
C ARG A 10 6.83 11.01 4.74
N ALA A 11 7.38 10.66 5.90
CA ALA A 11 7.45 11.54 7.04
C ALA A 11 8.31 12.77 6.75
N PHE A 12 7.88 13.91 7.29
CA PHE A 12 8.66 15.14 7.39
C PHE A 12 9.65 15.05 8.55
N LEU A 13 10.52 16.06 8.71
CA LEU A 13 11.57 16.07 9.74
C LEU A 13 11.02 15.80 11.16
N ASP A 14 9.86 16.35 11.49
CA ASP A 14 9.15 16.16 12.76
C ASP A 14 8.55 14.75 12.95
N GLY A 15 8.56 13.92 11.91
CA GLY A 15 8.00 12.57 11.92
C GLY A 15 6.56 12.49 11.40
N GLU A 16 5.91 13.64 11.19
CA GLU A 16 4.53 13.73 10.72
C GLU A 16 4.43 13.56 9.20
N TYR A 17 3.29 13.08 8.71
CA TYR A 17 3.09 12.80 7.28
C TYR A 17 2.29 13.87 6.54
N SER A 18 1.34 14.53 7.22
CA SER A 18 0.32 15.35 6.57
C SER A 18 -0.09 16.60 7.34
N GLU A 19 0.42 16.83 8.55
CA GLU A 19 0.00 17.96 9.39
C GLU A 19 0.18 19.33 8.72
N GLY A 20 -0.67 20.30 9.09
CA GLY A 20 -0.53 21.69 8.65
C GLY A 20 -0.70 21.94 7.15
N GLY A 21 -1.42 21.06 6.43
CA GLY A 21 -1.62 21.18 4.98
C GLY A 21 -0.47 20.61 4.13
N ARG A 22 0.52 19.97 4.76
CA ARG A 22 1.65 19.36 4.04
C ARG A 22 1.22 18.22 3.11
N TRP A 23 0.02 17.66 3.24
CA TRP A 23 -0.53 16.69 2.29
C TRP A 23 -0.81 17.26 0.89
N GLN A 24 -0.90 18.59 0.74
CA GLN A 24 -1.32 19.24 -0.51
C GLN A 24 -0.45 18.92 -1.73
N TYR A 25 0.83 18.56 -1.56
CA TYR A 25 1.67 18.17 -2.69
C TYR A 25 1.13 16.94 -3.41
N MET A 26 0.45 16.04 -2.70
CA MET A 26 -0.12 14.83 -3.30
C MET A 26 -1.22 15.16 -4.31
N MET A 27 -1.92 16.30 -4.14
CA MET A 27 -2.99 16.73 -5.03
C MET A 27 -2.50 17.36 -6.34
N HIS A 28 -1.19 17.58 -6.49
CA HIS A 28 -0.64 18.19 -7.69
C HIS A 28 -0.68 17.20 -8.86
N GLU A 29 -1.06 17.66 -10.06
CA GLU A 29 -1.20 16.81 -11.26
C GLU A 29 0.07 16.00 -11.61
N LYS A 30 1.25 16.58 -11.33
CA LYS A 30 2.56 15.94 -11.55
C LYS A 30 2.98 14.95 -10.46
N TYR A 31 2.22 14.81 -9.39
CA TYR A 31 2.56 13.87 -8.31
C TYR A 31 2.39 12.42 -8.74
N SER A 32 1.31 12.15 -9.46
CA SER A 32 0.89 10.83 -9.89
C SER A 32 0.05 10.95 -11.16
N ASN A 33 0.30 10.11 -12.15
CA ASN A 33 -0.62 9.98 -13.28
C ASN A 33 -1.86 9.18 -12.87
N ASP A 34 -3.05 9.73 -13.14
CA ASP A 34 -4.38 9.14 -12.88
C ASP A 34 -4.51 8.35 -11.55
N PRO A 35 -4.31 8.99 -10.38
CA PRO A 35 -4.40 8.31 -9.08
C PRO A 35 -5.81 7.73 -8.81
N GLN A 36 -6.85 8.38 -9.35
CA GLN A 36 -8.24 7.95 -9.21
C GLN A 36 -8.47 6.56 -9.82
N HIS A 37 -7.77 6.20 -10.90
CA HIS A 37 -7.85 4.88 -11.50
C HIS A 37 -7.52 3.76 -10.50
N TYR A 38 -6.38 3.89 -9.82
CA TYR A 38 -5.89 2.89 -8.85
C TYR A 38 -6.74 2.88 -7.57
N ILE A 39 -7.18 4.05 -7.11
CA ILE A 39 -8.06 4.17 -5.93
C ILE A 39 -9.40 3.49 -6.20
N ARG A 40 -10.01 3.72 -7.37
CA ARG A 40 -11.26 3.07 -7.75
C ARG A 40 -11.14 1.55 -7.78
N ALA A 41 -10.05 1.02 -8.35
CA ALA A 41 -9.81 -0.43 -8.34
C ALA A 41 -9.69 -0.98 -6.91
N PHE A 42 -8.98 -0.28 -6.03
CA PHE A 42 -8.87 -0.66 -4.61
C PHE A 42 -10.24 -0.65 -3.90
N LEU A 43 -11.08 0.36 -4.14
CA LEU A 43 -12.43 0.43 -3.56
C LEU A 43 -13.34 -0.72 -4.04
N LEU A 44 -13.23 -1.12 -5.31
CA LEU A 44 -13.95 -2.31 -5.81
C LEU A 44 -13.48 -3.59 -5.10
N ILE A 45 -12.18 -3.77 -4.89
CA ILE A 45 -11.64 -4.90 -4.11
C ILE A 45 -12.16 -4.88 -2.67
N GLN A 46 -12.30 -3.70 -2.04
CA GLN A 46 -12.89 -3.57 -0.71
C GLN A 46 -14.36 -3.98 -0.68
N GLN A 47 -15.14 -3.59 -1.69
CA GLN A 47 -16.53 -4.00 -1.80
C GLN A 47 -16.64 -5.52 -1.92
N ASP A 48 -15.85 -6.15 -2.80
CA ASP A 48 -15.84 -7.61 -2.95
C ASP A 48 -15.40 -8.33 -1.66
N LEU A 49 -14.50 -7.72 -0.87
CA LEU A 49 -14.09 -8.25 0.42
C LEU A 49 -15.22 -8.16 1.47
N LYS A 50 -15.96 -7.04 1.50
CA LYS A 50 -17.14 -6.89 2.36
C LYS A 50 -18.22 -7.92 2.01
N ASP A 51 -18.45 -8.16 0.72
CA ASP A 51 -19.38 -9.19 0.25
C ASP A 51 -18.92 -10.60 0.67
N LEU A 52 -17.62 -10.87 0.68
CA LEU A 52 -17.08 -12.13 1.20
C LEU A 52 -17.31 -12.29 2.72
N PHE A 53 -17.22 -11.20 3.49
CA PHE A 53 -17.45 -11.23 4.93
C PHE A 53 -18.89 -11.59 5.31
N ALA A 54 -19.86 -11.44 4.41
CA ALA A 54 -21.22 -11.96 4.63
C ALA A 54 -21.28 -13.49 4.79
N TYR A 55 -20.21 -14.21 4.41
CA TYR A 55 -20.14 -15.68 4.47
C TYR A 55 -18.90 -16.21 5.20
N VAL A 56 -17.82 -15.43 5.28
CA VAL A 56 -16.56 -15.83 5.94
C VAL A 56 -16.15 -14.75 6.92
N GLU A 57 -16.40 -15.00 8.21
CA GLU A 57 -16.09 -14.06 9.28
C GLU A 57 -14.58 -13.73 9.34
N PRO A 58 -14.19 -12.46 9.56
CA PRO A 58 -12.80 -12.06 9.86
C PRO A 58 -12.32 -12.62 11.21
N ASP A 59 -12.03 -13.92 11.24
CA ASP A 59 -11.61 -14.67 12.41
C ASP A 59 -10.37 -15.54 12.10
N ASP A 60 -9.51 -15.71 13.10
CA ASP A 60 -8.39 -16.64 13.09
C ASP A 60 -8.79 -18.07 12.66
N ILE A 61 -9.97 -18.56 13.06
CA ILE A 61 -10.45 -19.91 12.71
C ILE A 61 -10.63 -20.09 11.20
N ASN A 62 -10.96 -19.00 10.49
CA ASN A 62 -11.26 -19.01 9.06
C ASN A 62 -10.01 -18.85 8.18
N LEU A 63 -8.81 -18.69 8.75
CA LEU A 63 -7.58 -18.47 7.98
C LEU A 63 -7.24 -19.56 6.95
N LYS A 64 -7.74 -20.79 7.18
CA LYS A 64 -7.54 -21.94 6.29
C LYS A 64 -8.63 -22.08 5.23
N THR A 65 -9.72 -21.32 5.31
CA THR A 65 -10.84 -21.37 4.37
C THR A 65 -10.37 -21.01 2.96
N TYR A 66 -10.79 -21.77 1.95
CA TYR A 66 -10.50 -21.52 0.54
C TYR A 66 -11.77 -21.75 -0.27
N SER A 67 -11.94 -20.98 -1.34
CA SER A 67 -13.10 -21.08 -2.23
C SER A 67 -12.77 -20.43 -3.57
N HIS A 68 -13.64 -20.63 -4.57
CA HIS A 68 -13.45 -19.97 -5.86
C HIS A 68 -13.53 -18.45 -5.73
N ARG A 69 -14.36 -17.93 -4.81
CA ARG A 69 -14.45 -16.49 -4.51
C ARG A 69 -13.17 -15.94 -3.89
N ILE A 70 -12.61 -16.65 -2.90
CA ILE A 70 -11.32 -16.28 -2.30
C ILE A 70 -10.20 -16.28 -3.35
N HIS A 71 -10.16 -17.31 -4.20
CA HIS A 71 -9.17 -17.39 -5.26
C HIS A 71 -9.33 -16.24 -6.26
N GLN A 72 -10.53 -15.97 -6.77
CA GLN A 72 -10.79 -14.89 -7.72
C GLN A 72 -10.39 -13.52 -7.16
N LEU A 73 -10.74 -13.25 -5.89
CA LEU A 73 -10.40 -11.98 -5.25
C LEU A 73 -8.90 -11.86 -4.99
N LEU A 74 -8.21 -12.94 -4.60
CA LEU A 74 -6.76 -12.96 -4.47
C LEU A 74 -6.07 -12.65 -5.80
N MET A 75 -6.54 -13.25 -6.92
CA MET A 75 -5.98 -12.97 -8.26
C MET A 75 -6.08 -11.48 -8.61
N ARG A 76 -7.29 -10.91 -8.51
CA ARG A 76 -7.50 -9.49 -8.82
C ARG A 76 -6.67 -8.59 -7.92
N THR A 77 -6.64 -8.86 -6.62
CA THR A 77 -5.83 -8.10 -5.65
C THR A 77 -4.34 -8.10 -6.03
N CYS A 78 -3.77 -9.25 -6.37
CA CYS A 78 -2.36 -9.32 -6.75
C CYS A 78 -2.07 -8.59 -8.07
N VAL A 79 -2.98 -8.65 -9.04
CA VAL A 79 -2.85 -7.88 -10.30
C VAL A 79 -2.87 -6.37 -10.02
N GLU A 80 -3.75 -5.90 -9.14
CA GLU A 80 -3.80 -4.47 -8.76
C GLU A 80 -2.53 -4.01 -8.02
N ILE A 81 -1.94 -4.88 -7.20
CA ILE A 81 -0.65 -4.60 -6.56
C ILE A 81 0.45 -4.48 -7.61
N GLU A 82 0.53 -5.43 -8.56
CA GLU A 82 1.50 -5.39 -9.67
C GLU A 82 1.33 -4.13 -10.52
N ALA A 83 0.10 -3.71 -10.79
CA ALA A 83 -0.21 -2.48 -11.53
C ALA A 83 0.28 -1.23 -10.79
N ASN A 84 0.04 -1.13 -9.48
CA ASN A 84 0.53 -0.02 -8.67
C ASN A 84 2.05 0.01 -8.59
N PHE A 85 2.70 -1.15 -8.37
CA PHE A 85 4.15 -1.24 -8.44
C PHE A 85 4.68 -0.85 -9.80
N THR A 86 3.94 -1.19 -10.85
CA THR A 86 4.32 -0.82 -12.20
C THR A 86 4.32 0.71 -12.37
N ALA A 87 3.25 1.36 -11.93
CA ALA A 87 3.12 2.81 -11.98
C ALA A 87 4.21 3.52 -11.18
N ILE A 88 4.51 3.05 -9.96
CA ILE A 88 5.56 3.61 -9.09
C ILE A 88 6.91 3.63 -9.80
N LEU A 89 7.33 2.50 -10.37
CA LEU A 89 8.64 2.39 -11.01
C LEU A 89 8.69 3.19 -12.32
N LEU A 90 7.62 3.17 -13.14
CA LEU A 90 7.58 3.93 -14.40
C LEU A 90 7.66 5.43 -14.17
N GLU A 91 6.87 5.97 -13.23
CA GLU A 91 6.85 7.41 -12.96
C GLU A 91 8.11 7.91 -12.21
N ASN A 92 8.94 7.00 -11.73
CA ASN A 92 10.28 7.27 -11.21
C ASN A 92 11.39 6.91 -12.21
N ASN A 93 11.06 6.79 -13.51
CA ASN A 93 11.99 6.53 -14.60
C ASN A 93 12.84 5.25 -14.44
N TYR A 94 12.34 4.27 -13.70
CA TYR A 94 13.01 2.98 -13.59
C TYR A 94 12.91 2.21 -14.91
N GLN A 95 14.05 2.04 -15.58
CA GLN A 95 14.14 1.29 -16.82
C GLN A 95 14.46 -0.18 -16.57
N LYS A 96 13.76 -1.07 -17.27
CA LYS A 96 14.09 -2.49 -17.32
C LYS A 96 13.81 -3.05 -18.71
N HIS A 97 14.74 -3.89 -19.18
CA HIS A 97 14.51 -4.73 -20.35
C HIS A 97 13.74 -6.00 -19.96
N GLY A 98 12.60 -6.23 -20.61
CA GLY A 98 11.74 -7.39 -20.39
C GLY A 98 10.72 -7.22 -19.25
N ASN A 99 10.03 -8.32 -18.92
CA ASN A 99 8.94 -8.30 -17.95
C ASN A 99 9.42 -8.03 -16.53
N TRP A 100 8.65 -7.22 -15.80
CA TRP A 100 8.92 -6.91 -14.40
C TRP A 100 8.58 -8.12 -13.54
N ASN A 101 9.38 -8.31 -12.49
CA ASN A 101 9.22 -9.43 -11.57
C ASN A 101 9.28 -8.93 -10.13
N MET A 102 9.07 -9.86 -9.20
CA MET A 102 8.99 -9.53 -7.78
C MET A 102 10.32 -8.99 -7.21
N ASP A 103 11.47 -9.28 -7.81
CA ASP A 103 12.75 -8.74 -7.37
C ASP A 103 12.89 -7.25 -7.76
N ASP A 104 12.31 -6.82 -8.88
CA ASP A 104 12.25 -5.40 -9.23
C ASP A 104 11.28 -4.65 -8.32
N TYR A 105 10.09 -5.21 -8.09
CA TYR A 105 9.09 -4.60 -7.20
C TYR A 105 9.59 -4.44 -5.77
N LYS A 106 10.48 -5.33 -5.31
CA LYS A 106 11.10 -5.22 -4.00
C LYS A 106 11.89 -3.93 -3.81
N LEU A 107 12.41 -3.32 -4.88
CA LEU A 107 13.13 -2.04 -4.82
C LEU A 107 12.24 -0.91 -4.29
N ILE A 108 10.92 -1.02 -4.46
CA ILE A 108 9.93 -0.06 -3.94
C ILE A 108 10.02 0.02 -2.41
N ASN A 109 10.48 -1.03 -1.73
CA ASN A 109 10.67 -0.98 -0.28
C ASN A 109 11.67 0.12 0.16
N PHE A 110 12.66 0.46 -0.66
CA PHE A 110 13.59 1.56 -0.35
C PHE A 110 12.94 2.94 -0.46
N SER A 111 11.97 3.09 -1.37
CA SER A 111 11.30 4.38 -1.58
C SER A 111 10.10 4.57 -0.68
N HIS A 112 9.40 3.49 -0.33
CA HIS A 112 8.11 3.53 0.35
C HIS A 112 8.14 2.90 1.73
N ARG A 113 9.19 2.18 2.13
CA ARG A 113 9.27 1.44 3.43
C ARG A 113 8.11 0.48 3.69
N LEU A 114 7.63 -0.22 2.66
CA LEU A 114 6.45 -1.09 2.77
C LEU A 114 6.56 -2.15 3.89
N SER A 115 7.77 -2.66 4.18
CA SER A 115 8.02 -3.62 5.25
C SER A 115 7.82 -3.08 6.66
N SER A 116 7.81 -1.75 6.83
CA SER A 116 7.61 -1.06 8.11
C SER A 116 6.15 -0.64 8.34
N TYR A 117 5.24 -0.96 7.41
CA TYR A 117 3.80 -0.76 7.60
C TYR A 117 3.15 -1.97 8.25
N ASP A 118 2.19 -1.67 9.11
CA ASP A 118 1.22 -2.65 9.60
C ASP A 118 -0.19 -2.26 9.10
N ALA A 119 -1.04 -3.25 8.87
CA ALA A 119 -2.44 -3.02 8.57
C ALA A 119 -3.32 -3.97 9.36
N ARG A 120 -4.54 -3.55 9.69
CA ARG A 120 -5.55 -4.41 10.32
C ARG A 120 -6.94 -4.10 9.79
N ILE A 121 -7.82 -5.08 9.96
CA ILE A 121 -9.26 -4.97 9.66
C ILE A 121 -9.97 -4.82 11.02
N PRO A 122 -10.69 -3.71 11.26
CA PRO A 122 -11.52 -3.57 12.45
C PRO A 122 -12.54 -4.71 12.57
N GLY A 123 -12.91 -5.08 13.80
CA GLY A 123 -13.86 -6.17 14.05
C GLY A 123 -13.29 -7.59 13.86
N TRP A 124 -11.97 -7.75 13.79
CA TRP A 124 -11.35 -9.07 13.69
C TRP A 124 -11.41 -9.85 15.01
N HIS A 125 -11.86 -11.11 14.94
CA HIS A 125 -11.88 -12.01 16.08
C HIS A 125 -10.60 -12.86 16.18
N GLY A 126 -9.93 -12.80 17.33
CA GLY A 126 -8.70 -13.55 17.61
C GLY A 126 -7.43 -12.71 17.63
N LYS A 127 -6.27 -13.35 17.47
CA LYS A 127 -4.94 -12.75 17.68
C LYS A 127 -4.21 -12.42 16.38
N LYS A 128 -4.75 -12.77 15.21
CA LYS A 128 -4.12 -12.47 13.92
C LYS A 128 -4.73 -11.24 13.24
N PHE A 129 -5.29 -10.30 13.99
CA PHE A 129 -5.86 -9.05 13.45
C PHE A 129 -4.82 -8.15 12.78
N LEU A 130 -3.60 -8.08 13.31
CA LEU A 130 -2.50 -7.29 12.76
C LEU A 130 -1.77 -8.04 11.64
N ARG A 131 -1.58 -7.38 10.50
CA ARG A 131 -0.94 -7.90 9.29
C ARG A 131 0.28 -7.09 8.91
N THR A 132 1.33 -7.80 8.50
CA THR A 132 2.58 -7.21 7.99
C THR A 132 2.92 -7.79 6.62
N PRO A 133 2.17 -7.43 5.56
CA PRO A 133 2.21 -8.10 4.25
C PRO A 133 3.59 -8.12 3.58
N PHE A 134 4.42 -7.12 3.87
CA PHE A 134 5.73 -6.90 3.24
C PHE A 134 6.93 -7.18 4.15
N ILE A 135 6.72 -7.65 5.40
CA ILE A 135 7.82 -7.87 6.38
C ILE A 135 8.93 -8.81 5.87
N ASN A 136 8.59 -9.73 4.97
CA ASN A 136 9.58 -10.64 4.41
C ASN A 136 10.61 -9.90 3.54
N TRP A 137 10.28 -8.74 2.97
CA TRP A 137 11.20 -7.98 2.14
C TRP A 137 12.37 -7.39 2.93
N SER A 138 12.18 -6.97 4.19
CA SER A 138 13.29 -6.52 5.05
C SER A 138 14.32 -7.63 5.32
N HIS A 139 13.90 -8.89 5.21
CA HIS A 139 14.76 -10.07 5.38
C HIS A 139 15.23 -10.68 4.06
N ASN A 140 15.09 -9.94 2.95
CA ASN A 140 15.35 -10.42 1.60
C ASN A 140 14.56 -11.69 1.21
N LYS A 141 13.42 -11.98 1.84
CA LYS A 141 12.59 -13.17 1.60
C LYS A 141 11.39 -12.90 0.68
N PRO A 142 10.88 -13.91 -0.04
CA PRO A 142 9.70 -13.77 -0.88
C PRO A 142 8.40 -13.63 -0.06
N LEU A 143 7.40 -12.96 -0.62
CA LEU A 143 6.09 -12.79 0.02
C LEU A 143 5.24 -14.06 -0.11
N LYS A 144 4.76 -14.58 1.03
CA LYS A 144 4.02 -15.86 1.06
C LYS A 144 2.70 -15.79 0.29
N TRP A 145 1.97 -14.68 0.39
CA TRP A 145 0.70 -14.47 -0.33
C TRP A 145 0.91 -14.39 -1.83
N TYR A 146 1.98 -13.74 -2.29
CA TYR A 146 2.31 -13.65 -3.71
C TYR A 146 2.76 -15.01 -4.29
N GLN A 147 3.53 -15.79 -3.53
CA GLN A 147 3.85 -17.17 -3.92
C GLN A 147 2.61 -18.05 -4.02
N ALA A 148 1.63 -17.88 -3.14
CA ALA A 148 0.36 -18.59 -3.21
C ALA A 148 -0.44 -18.19 -4.45
N TYR A 149 -0.50 -16.90 -4.77
CA TYR A 149 -1.07 -16.37 -6.01
C TYR A 149 -0.42 -17.02 -7.24
N ASN A 150 0.90 -16.93 -7.40
CA ASN A 150 1.59 -17.48 -8.57
C ASN A 150 1.38 -19.00 -8.71
N LYS A 151 1.47 -19.76 -7.62
CA LYS A 151 1.26 -21.22 -7.68
C LYS A 151 -0.17 -21.59 -8.06
N SER A 152 -1.17 -20.90 -7.51
CA SER A 152 -2.58 -21.16 -7.82
C SER A 152 -3.02 -20.65 -9.19
N LYS A 153 -2.33 -19.63 -9.72
CA LYS A 153 -2.48 -19.14 -11.10
C LYS A 153 -1.97 -20.15 -12.14
N HIS A 154 -0.75 -20.66 -11.96
CA HIS A 154 -0.10 -21.54 -12.95
C HIS A 154 -0.51 -23.02 -12.84
N ASP A 155 -0.86 -23.49 -11.65
CA ASP A 155 -1.30 -24.87 -11.42
C ASP A 155 -2.46 -24.88 -10.42
N ARG A 156 -3.63 -24.43 -10.89
CA ARG A 156 -4.84 -24.34 -10.07
C ARG A 156 -5.26 -25.70 -9.54
N GLN A 157 -5.21 -26.75 -10.36
CA GLN A 157 -5.70 -28.07 -10.01
C GLN A 157 -5.06 -28.58 -8.71
N ASN A 158 -3.73 -28.46 -8.58
CA ASN A 158 -3.02 -28.97 -7.40
C ASN A 158 -2.85 -27.91 -6.31
N ASN A 159 -2.91 -26.61 -6.65
CA ASN A 159 -2.60 -25.52 -5.72
C ASN A 159 -3.79 -24.65 -5.32
N PHE A 160 -5.01 -25.02 -5.69
CA PHE A 160 -6.21 -24.24 -5.36
C PHE A 160 -6.31 -23.89 -3.86
N LYS A 161 -6.02 -24.85 -2.97
CA LYS A 161 -6.04 -24.66 -1.51
C LYS A 161 -5.01 -23.66 -0.99
N LYS A 162 -4.01 -23.28 -1.81
CA LYS A 162 -3.06 -22.20 -1.46
C LYS A 162 -3.73 -20.83 -1.57
N ALA A 163 -4.75 -20.67 -2.40
CA ALA A 163 -5.58 -19.46 -2.43
C ALA A 163 -6.63 -19.49 -1.30
N LYS A 164 -6.13 -19.34 -0.07
CA LYS A 164 -6.94 -19.35 1.17
C LYS A 164 -7.07 -17.96 1.77
N PHE A 165 -8.04 -17.81 2.66
CA PHE A 165 -8.43 -16.57 3.33
C PHE A 165 -7.23 -15.82 3.91
N LYS A 166 -6.32 -16.53 4.58
CA LYS A 166 -5.07 -15.90 5.07
C LYS A 166 -4.32 -15.12 3.99
N HIS A 167 -4.09 -15.73 2.82
CA HIS A 167 -3.29 -15.10 1.77
C HIS A 167 -4.06 -14.00 1.06
N LEU A 168 -5.39 -14.14 0.95
CA LEU A 168 -6.24 -13.04 0.50
C LEU A 168 -6.14 -11.84 1.45
N ILE A 169 -6.34 -12.03 2.75
CA ILE A 169 -6.26 -10.93 3.73
C ILE A 169 -4.87 -10.29 3.74
N ASP A 170 -3.80 -11.09 3.75
CA ASP A 170 -2.44 -10.57 3.65
C ASP A 170 -2.25 -9.74 2.36
N ALA A 171 -2.81 -10.17 1.22
CA ALA A 171 -2.72 -9.45 -0.05
C ALA A 171 -3.55 -8.15 -0.06
N VAL A 172 -4.81 -8.16 0.43
CA VAL A 172 -5.64 -6.93 0.43
C VAL A 172 -5.09 -5.90 1.42
N CYS A 173 -4.60 -6.33 2.59
CA CYS A 173 -3.83 -5.44 3.47
C CYS A 173 -2.56 -4.91 2.78
N GLY A 174 -1.91 -5.72 1.94
CA GLY A 174 -0.78 -5.30 1.13
C GLY A 174 -1.17 -4.20 0.14
N LEU A 175 -2.29 -4.36 -0.56
CA LEU A 175 -2.83 -3.34 -1.47
C LEU A 175 -3.19 -2.06 -0.73
N ALA A 176 -3.81 -2.16 0.46
CA ALA A 176 -4.09 -1.01 1.31
C ALA A 176 -2.81 -0.24 1.67
N ILE A 177 -1.75 -0.94 2.08
CA ILE A 177 -0.44 -0.34 2.35
C ILE A 177 0.16 0.31 1.11
N VAL A 178 0.07 -0.34 -0.05
CA VAL A 178 0.60 0.22 -1.31
C VAL A 178 -0.12 1.52 -1.68
N ILE A 179 -1.44 1.56 -1.58
CA ILE A 179 -2.24 2.77 -1.81
C ILE A 179 -1.89 3.85 -0.78
N THR A 180 -1.88 3.53 0.51
CA THR A 180 -1.55 4.49 1.58
C THR A 180 -0.13 5.05 1.45
N SER A 181 0.83 4.22 1.05
CA SER A 181 2.22 4.65 0.87
C SER A 181 2.42 5.61 -0.31
N GLN A 182 1.46 5.66 -1.24
CA GLN A 182 1.44 6.62 -2.34
C GLN A 182 0.57 7.83 -2.03
N PHE A 183 -0.56 7.66 -1.33
CA PHE A 183 -1.61 8.69 -1.30
C PHE A 183 -2.07 9.08 0.10
N SER A 184 -1.49 8.49 1.15
CA SER A 184 -2.01 8.59 2.51
C SER A 184 -3.50 8.19 2.55
N ASN A 185 -4.36 9.05 3.08
CA ASN A 185 -5.82 8.93 3.09
C ASN A 185 -6.51 9.81 2.02
N ASN A 186 -5.77 10.36 1.05
CA ASN A 186 -6.35 11.22 0.01
C ASN A 186 -7.05 10.39 -1.06
N SER A 187 -8.37 10.46 -1.13
CA SER A 187 -9.21 9.67 -2.04
C SER A 187 -9.36 10.27 -3.45
N TYR A 188 -8.89 11.51 -3.67
CA TYR A 188 -8.99 12.26 -4.93
C TYR A 188 -10.41 12.40 -5.50
N PHE A 189 -11.46 12.18 -4.69
CA PHE A 189 -12.83 12.42 -5.14
C PHE A 189 -13.09 13.93 -5.32
N PRO A 190 -13.87 14.33 -6.34
CA PRO A 190 -14.16 15.74 -6.63
C PRO A 190 -15.10 16.40 -5.61
N GLY A 191 -15.49 15.68 -4.55
CA GLY A 191 -16.30 16.23 -3.48
C GLY A 191 -15.56 17.29 -2.65
N PRO A 192 -16.30 18.13 -1.90
CA PRO A 192 -15.65 19.08 -1.00
C PRO A 192 -14.74 18.33 -0.03
N ILE A 193 -13.53 18.88 0.19
CA ILE A 193 -12.66 18.47 1.29
C ILE A 193 -13.40 18.84 2.58
N GLY A 194 -14.20 17.91 3.09
CA GLY A 194 -14.86 18.08 4.37
C GLY A 194 -13.80 18.11 5.47
N ILE A 195 -13.91 19.04 6.40
CA ILE A 195 -13.24 18.92 7.68
C ILE A 195 -13.94 17.78 8.41
N ALA A 196 -13.41 16.57 8.29
CA ALA A 196 -13.78 15.49 9.20
C ALA A 196 -13.11 15.81 10.53
N LEU A 197 -13.89 16.16 11.55
CA LEU A 197 -13.42 16.03 12.92
C LEU A 197 -13.08 14.55 13.10
N GLU A 198 -11.83 14.23 13.41
CA GLU A 198 -11.46 12.86 13.78
C GLU A 198 -12.24 12.48 15.04
N TYR A 199 -13.41 11.89 14.84
CA TYR A 199 -14.15 11.29 15.93
C TYR A 199 -13.38 10.03 16.34
N GLN A 200 -12.95 9.97 17.60
CA GLN A 200 -12.39 8.75 18.16
C GLN A 200 -13.49 7.67 18.16
N GLY A 201 -13.51 6.84 17.12
CA GLY A 201 -14.39 5.69 17.03
C GLY A 201 -14.02 4.62 18.07
N TYR A 202 -14.86 3.60 18.20
CA TYR A 202 -14.70 2.49 19.14
C TYR A 202 -13.34 1.74 19.04
N ASP A 203 -12.57 1.97 17.98
CA ASP A 203 -11.35 1.24 17.64
C ASP A 203 -10.20 2.16 17.16
N SER A 204 -10.14 3.42 17.63
CA SER A 204 -9.21 4.44 17.10
C SER A 204 -7.99 4.79 17.96
N ASP A 205 -7.82 4.23 19.17
CA ASP A 205 -6.66 4.48 20.05
C ASP A 205 -5.43 3.61 19.67
N ASP A 206 -5.32 3.22 18.41
CA ASP A 206 -4.30 2.30 17.90
C ASP A 206 -3.11 3.02 17.24
N LYS A 207 -3.11 4.35 17.23
CA LYS A 207 -2.12 5.20 16.53
C LYS A 207 -2.00 4.86 15.03
N MET A 208 -3.07 4.35 14.43
CA MET A 208 -3.19 4.10 13.00
C MET A 208 -4.05 5.17 12.34
N ILE A 209 -3.92 5.29 11.02
CA ILE A 209 -4.84 6.10 10.21
C ILE A 209 -5.84 5.19 9.50
N SER A 210 -6.99 5.73 9.12
CA SER A 210 -7.93 5.04 8.24
C SER A 210 -7.40 5.07 6.81
N ALA A 211 -7.28 3.92 6.16
CA ALA A 211 -6.97 3.85 4.74
C ALA A 211 -8.15 4.37 3.91
N ILE A 212 -7.88 4.72 2.65
CA ILE A 212 -8.92 5.10 1.68
C ILE A 212 -9.99 4.00 1.62
N GLY A 213 -11.27 4.36 1.73
CA GLY A 213 -12.40 3.41 1.78
C GLY A 213 -12.75 2.89 3.18
N GLU A 214 -11.96 3.27 4.19
CA GLU A 214 -12.23 3.14 5.64
C GLU A 214 -12.37 1.69 6.16
N LEU A 215 -12.17 0.68 5.31
CA LEU A 215 -12.19 -0.73 5.72
C LEU A 215 -10.95 -1.15 6.52
N PHE A 216 -9.83 -0.44 6.36
CA PHE A 216 -8.55 -0.79 6.98
C PHE A 216 -8.02 0.33 7.86
N ARG A 217 -7.36 -0.07 8.95
CA ARG A 217 -6.47 0.78 9.75
C ARG A 217 -5.03 0.48 9.38
N VAL A 218 -4.22 1.51 9.14
CA VAL A 218 -2.84 1.39 8.68
C VAL A 218 -1.91 2.17 9.62
N LYS A 219 -0.86 1.50 10.11
CA LYS A 219 0.23 2.14 10.84
C LYS A 219 1.31 2.56 9.84
N MET A 220 1.58 3.85 9.79
CA MET A 220 2.63 4.43 8.96
C MET A 220 4.02 4.14 9.58
N PRO A 221 5.08 4.03 8.76
CA PRO A 221 6.45 3.88 9.26
C PRO A 221 6.88 5.05 10.13
N THR A 222 7.46 4.77 11.28
CA THR A 222 8.03 5.79 12.20
C THR A 222 9.56 5.76 12.23
N ASP A 223 10.16 4.92 11.39
CA ASP A 223 11.58 4.55 11.37
C ASP A 223 12.35 5.19 10.19
N TRP A 224 11.80 6.24 9.58
CA TRP A 224 12.50 7.01 8.54
C TRP A 224 13.78 7.68 9.09
N PRO A 225 14.96 7.43 8.50
CA PRO A 225 16.19 8.17 8.77
C PRO A 225 16.01 9.65 8.49
N MET A 226 16.62 10.52 9.29
CA MET A 226 16.44 11.98 9.19
C MET A 226 16.80 12.53 7.80
N ASP A 227 17.85 12.00 7.18
CA ASP A 227 18.30 12.35 5.82
C ASP A 227 17.32 11.90 4.72
N GLN A 228 16.46 10.92 5.02
CA GLN A 228 15.44 10.39 4.11
C GLN A 228 14.03 10.99 4.36
N ARG A 229 13.89 11.93 5.30
CA ARG A 229 12.65 12.66 5.57
C ARG A 229 12.50 13.89 4.66
N TYR A 230 11.26 14.29 4.45
CA TYR A 230 10.94 15.51 3.72
C TYR A 230 11.19 16.76 4.56
N ASP A 231 11.71 17.80 3.90
CA ASP A 231 12.03 19.11 4.50
C ASP A 231 11.69 20.26 3.53
N PHE A 232 10.83 19.99 2.56
CA PHE A 232 10.44 20.99 1.58
C PHE A 232 9.28 21.84 2.08
N ASP A 233 9.26 23.09 1.63
CA ASP A 233 8.13 24.00 1.82
C ASP A 233 7.27 24.01 0.55
N TRP A 234 6.11 23.36 0.62
CA TRP A 234 5.22 23.22 -0.53
C TRP A 234 4.82 24.58 -1.12
N SER A 235 4.65 25.61 -0.27
CA SER A 235 4.25 26.95 -0.72
C SER A 235 5.26 27.59 -1.66
N LYS A 236 6.55 27.26 -1.51
CA LYS A 236 7.66 27.77 -2.30
C LYS A 236 7.90 27.00 -3.58
N ILE A 237 7.60 25.70 -3.59
CA ILE A 237 7.92 24.83 -4.74
C ILE A 237 6.72 24.55 -5.65
N LYS A 238 5.47 24.73 -5.18
CA LYS A 238 4.26 24.36 -5.95
C LYS A 238 4.11 25.04 -7.32
N SER A 239 4.77 26.18 -7.55
CA SER A 239 4.72 26.92 -8.81
C SER A 239 5.89 26.61 -9.76
N LEU A 240 6.81 25.72 -9.36
CA LEU A 240 7.89 25.27 -10.24
C LEU A 240 7.31 24.51 -11.43
N SER A 241 8.01 24.57 -12.56
CA SER A 241 7.65 23.76 -13.73
C SER A 241 7.61 22.27 -13.38
N ASP A 242 8.51 21.79 -12.52
CA ASP A 242 8.42 20.47 -11.90
C ASP A 242 8.81 20.51 -10.42
N PRO A 243 7.82 20.43 -9.51
CA PRO A 243 8.08 20.47 -8.07
C PRO A 243 8.52 19.12 -7.50
N PHE A 244 8.51 18.04 -8.30
CA PHE A 244 8.87 16.69 -7.85
C PHE A 244 10.27 16.29 -8.32
N GLN A 245 10.75 15.19 -7.77
CA GLN A 245 11.93 14.47 -8.22
C GLN A 245 11.65 12.97 -8.33
N GLU A 246 12.54 12.25 -8.99
CA GLU A 246 12.48 10.80 -9.18
C GLU A 246 13.33 10.09 -8.13
N PHE A 247 12.85 8.96 -7.64
CA PHE A 247 13.64 8.09 -6.78
C PHE A 247 14.46 7.11 -7.62
N ASP A 248 15.78 7.10 -7.45
CA ASP A 248 16.67 6.20 -8.19
C ASP A 248 16.62 4.76 -7.61
N HIS A 249 15.61 3.98 -8.02
CA HIS A 249 15.48 2.57 -7.65
C HIS A 249 16.62 1.70 -8.18
N ALA A 250 17.26 2.08 -9.31
CA ALA A 250 18.34 1.31 -9.90
C ALA A 250 19.57 1.30 -8.97
N SER A 251 19.88 2.43 -8.33
CA SER A 251 20.96 2.53 -7.34
C SER A 251 20.76 1.65 -6.09
N CYS A 252 19.55 1.15 -5.85
CA CYS A 252 19.25 0.30 -4.70
C CYS A 252 19.52 -1.19 -4.94
N ARG A 253 19.74 -1.59 -6.21
CA ARG A 253 19.94 -3.00 -6.54
C ARG A 253 21.20 -3.54 -5.86
N GLY A 254 21.07 -4.66 -5.16
CA GLY A 254 22.16 -5.30 -4.42
C GLY A 254 22.43 -4.71 -3.03
N LYS A 255 21.76 -3.62 -2.62
CA LYS A 255 21.86 -3.08 -1.26
C LYS A 255 21.02 -3.91 -0.28
N PRO A 256 21.46 -4.06 0.99
CA PRO A 256 20.63 -4.67 2.02
C PRO A 256 19.41 -3.80 2.33
N PHE A 257 18.30 -4.44 2.72
CA PHE A 257 17.16 -3.73 3.29
C PHE A 257 17.44 -3.43 4.77
N PHE A 258 16.93 -2.30 5.23
CA PHE A 258 16.98 -1.86 6.63
C PHE A 258 15.66 -2.18 7.33
#